data_AF-A0A5C6G7F0-F1
#
_entry.id   AF-A0A5C6G7F0-F1
#
_cell.length_a   1.000
_cell.length_b   1.000
_cell.length_c   1.000
_cell.angle_alpha   90.00
_cell.angle_beta   90.00
_cell.angle_gamma   90.00
#
_symmetry.space_group_name_H-M   'P 1'
#
loop_
_entity.id
_entity.type
_entity.pdbx_description
1 polymer ?
#
loop_
_entity_poly.entity_id
_entity_poly.type
_entity_poly.pdbx_seq_one_letter_code
_entity_poly.pdbx_strand_id
1 'polypeptide(L)'
;MVNIYDIETVEFPLGTPQLRLSVSHEEYKPGTGLKVPFTLYVERYSLSTILHAKNQGDGEPARYSLFTNKLEVPGTPSGGKVGLSINGDAGNADHRDGRRGGELELFVEDLPLKTASCIFLEASGGAGFQPSAKLEEEGRDGGKGGDGGSVKMIYSPFVSQASAVVEKFLADLYDAQKKWPSGFQEDAAALEKVLADASTGPHVPLPSFMRTKSGILKSKKVVVRDQVKKLSLALSGESHGSIFASLTQAIAVHGGNRGFGSHGSKSDGADGEPGKDGTQVVKSTAILTEIHDTDVCFAHPVQCRMLLDQVGFLYFVGSLKSRAQGVILLERLQQRLEPFLSKPAVEPKLWKAYRRNAKRLCIVENNPVSPSGSKHRRARGVVSNGFVVEQEHAWKETVYSQFMHT
;
A
#
# COMPACT_ATOMS: atom_id res chain seq x y z
N MET A 1 5.29 -0.01 -34.30
CA MET A 1 4.47 0.35 -33.11
C MET A 1 4.88 1.73 -32.68
N VAL A 2 3.97 2.70 -32.74
CA VAL A 2 4.21 4.04 -32.22
C VAL A 2 4.05 3.94 -30.70
N ASN A 3 5.15 4.07 -29.94
CA ASN A 3 5.07 4.22 -28.50
C ASN A 3 4.42 5.59 -28.23
N ILE A 4 3.13 5.58 -27.95
CA ILE A 4 2.43 6.74 -27.41
C ILE A 4 3.00 6.94 -26.02
N TYR A 5 3.79 8.00 -25.83
CA TYR A 5 4.24 8.43 -24.51
C TYR A 5 2.99 8.83 -23.72
N ASP A 6 2.57 8.01 -22.77
CA ASP A 6 1.56 8.39 -21.79
C ASP A 6 2.24 9.30 -20.76
N ILE A 7 1.86 10.58 -20.73
CA ILE A 7 2.42 11.56 -19.80
C ILE A 7 2.10 11.22 -18.34
N GLU A 8 1.06 10.42 -18.10
CA GLU A 8 0.61 10.03 -16.77
C GLU A 8 1.20 8.69 -16.31
N THR A 9 1.94 7.98 -17.17
CA THR A 9 2.49 6.64 -16.88
C THR A 9 3.93 6.49 -17.35
N VAL A 10 4.78 5.94 -16.47
CA VAL A 10 6.16 5.58 -16.79
C VAL A 10 6.43 4.13 -16.42
N GLU A 11 7.09 3.40 -17.32
CA GLU A 11 7.44 1.98 -17.13
C GLU A 11 8.95 1.74 -17.31
N PHE A 12 9.52 0.90 -16.43
CA PHE A 12 10.95 0.58 -16.45
C PHE A 12 11.23 -0.90 -16.16
N PRO A 13 12.22 -1.52 -16.84
CA PRO A 13 12.84 -1.04 -18.08
C PRO A 13 11.85 -1.08 -19.26
N LEU A 14 12.11 -0.29 -20.31
CA LEU A 14 11.17 -0.11 -21.44
C LEU A 14 10.81 -1.41 -22.20
N GLY A 15 11.70 -2.41 -22.23
CA GLY A 15 11.47 -3.66 -22.97
C GLY A 15 10.67 -4.69 -22.18
N THR A 16 11.04 -4.91 -20.92
CA THR A 16 10.38 -5.85 -20.02
C THR A 16 10.10 -5.16 -18.69
N PRO A 17 9.06 -4.31 -18.61
CA PRO A 17 8.81 -3.51 -17.42
C PRO A 17 8.72 -4.36 -16.16
N GLN A 18 9.46 -3.98 -15.14
CA GLN A 18 9.42 -4.51 -13.78
C GLN A 18 8.86 -3.49 -12.77
N LEU A 19 8.79 -2.22 -13.18
CA LEU A 19 8.27 -1.10 -12.42
C LEU A 19 7.29 -0.31 -13.31
N ARG A 20 6.12 0.03 -12.76
CA ARG A 20 5.16 0.98 -13.35
C ARG A 20 4.85 2.07 -12.34
N LEU A 21 4.98 3.31 -12.78
CA LEU A 21 4.59 4.52 -12.05
C LEU A 21 3.45 5.17 -12.82
N SER A 22 2.33 5.46 -12.17
CA SER A 22 1.21 6.14 -12.79
C SER A 22 0.55 7.13 -11.84
N VAL A 23 0.18 8.28 -12.39
CA VAL A 23 -0.64 9.32 -11.74
C VAL A 23 -2.00 9.48 -12.42
N SER A 24 -2.34 8.54 -13.31
CA SER A 24 -3.59 8.60 -14.05
C SER A 24 -4.80 8.48 -13.12
N HIS A 25 -5.86 9.20 -13.47
CA HIS A 25 -7.16 9.08 -12.81
C HIS A 25 -7.95 7.85 -13.29
N GLU A 26 -7.47 7.17 -14.33
CA GLU A 26 -8.04 5.91 -14.80
C GLU A 26 -7.56 4.75 -13.92
N GLU A 27 -8.43 3.77 -13.69
CA GLU A 27 -8.09 2.57 -12.93
C GLU A 27 -7.15 1.69 -13.73
N TYR A 28 -6.01 1.32 -13.14
CA TYR A 28 -5.22 0.23 -13.67
C TYR A 28 -5.94 -1.10 -13.44
N LYS A 29 -6.23 -1.79 -14.54
CA LYS A 29 -6.93 -3.09 -14.58
C LYS A 29 -5.99 -4.14 -15.19
N PRO A 30 -5.39 -5.03 -14.39
CA PRO A 30 -4.60 -6.11 -14.94
C PRO A 30 -5.50 -7.06 -15.76
N GLY A 31 -5.06 -7.42 -16.97
CA GLY A 31 -5.83 -8.25 -17.89
C GLY A 31 -6.02 -9.69 -17.39
N THR A 32 -4.93 -10.41 -17.09
CA THR A 32 -4.96 -11.79 -16.57
C THR A 32 -3.71 -12.11 -15.75
N GLY A 33 -3.88 -12.68 -14.55
CA GLY A 33 -2.77 -13.15 -13.70
C GLY A 33 -1.92 -12.04 -13.09
N LEU A 34 -0.92 -12.43 -12.29
CA LEU A 34 0.08 -11.54 -11.74
C LEU A 34 1.37 -11.65 -12.57
N LYS A 35 1.86 -10.51 -13.06
CA LYS A 35 3.21 -10.41 -13.60
C LYS A 35 4.19 -10.38 -12.43
N VAL A 36 5.15 -11.30 -12.37
CA VAL A 36 6.18 -11.32 -11.33
C VAL A 36 7.57 -11.51 -11.95
N PRO A 37 8.62 -10.81 -11.49
CA PRO A 37 8.58 -9.73 -10.50
C PRO A 37 7.98 -8.44 -11.09
N PHE A 38 7.15 -7.74 -10.32
CA PHE A 38 6.57 -6.47 -10.76
C PHE A 38 6.23 -5.55 -9.58
N THR A 39 6.46 -4.25 -9.74
CA THR A 39 6.14 -3.23 -8.74
C THR A 39 5.31 -2.14 -9.39
N LEU A 40 4.16 -1.81 -8.78
CA LEU A 40 3.27 -0.77 -9.25
C LEU A 40 3.11 0.32 -8.20
N TYR A 41 3.25 1.57 -8.65
CA TYR A 41 2.80 2.75 -7.94
C TYR A 41 1.75 3.43 -8.82
N VAL A 42 0.48 3.35 -8.45
CA VAL A 42 -0.65 3.84 -9.25
C VAL A 42 -1.62 4.62 -8.37
N GLU A 43 -2.39 5.57 -8.90
CA GLU A 43 -3.36 6.29 -8.06
C GLU A 43 -4.66 5.50 -7.84
N ARG A 44 -5.04 4.65 -8.82
CA ARG A 44 -6.23 3.82 -8.75
C ARG A 44 -5.94 2.43 -9.31
N TYR A 45 -6.28 1.40 -8.54
CA TYR A 45 -6.14 0.01 -8.94
C TYR A 45 -7.48 -0.70 -8.79
N SER A 46 -7.91 -1.44 -9.81
CA SER A 46 -9.14 -2.21 -9.79
C SER A 46 -8.85 -3.71 -9.71
N LEU A 47 -9.38 -4.36 -8.68
CA LEU A 47 -9.22 -5.77 -8.40
C LEU A 47 -10.58 -6.48 -8.36
N SER A 48 -10.89 -7.23 -9.40
CA SER A 48 -12.19 -7.91 -9.56
C SER A 48 -12.16 -9.41 -9.27
N THR A 49 -10.98 -10.01 -9.19
CA THR A 49 -10.77 -11.45 -8.97
C THR A 49 -9.50 -11.68 -8.16
N ILE A 50 -9.20 -12.95 -7.84
CA ILE A 50 -7.89 -13.34 -7.34
C ILE A 50 -6.95 -13.47 -8.55
N LEU A 51 -5.88 -12.68 -8.55
CA LEU A 51 -4.83 -12.75 -9.54
C LEU A 51 -3.74 -13.69 -9.01
N HIS A 52 -3.32 -14.63 -9.83
CA HIS A 52 -2.37 -15.66 -9.44
C HIS A 52 -1.04 -15.52 -10.20
N ALA A 53 0.04 -15.80 -9.50
CA ALA A 53 1.36 -16.14 -10.04
C ALA A 53 1.93 -17.35 -9.30
N LYS A 54 2.97 -17.93 -9.87
CA LYS A 54 3.73 -19.01 -9.27
C LYS A 54 5.17 -18.59 -9.05
N ASN A 55 5.73 -18.96 -7.89
CA ASN A 55 7.16 -18.86 -7.64
C ASN A 55 7.83 -20.16 -8.09
N GLN A 56 8.52 -20.10 -9.23
CA GLN A 56 9.08 -21.29 -9.90
C GLN A 56 10.58 -21.46 -9.65
N GLY A 57 11.26 -20.39 -9.20
CA GLY A 57 12.72 -20.36 -9.04
C GLY A 57 13.20 -20.80 -7.66
N ASP A 58 14.41 -21.34 -7.61
CA ASP A 58 15.20 -21.61 -6.39
C ASP A 58 15.92 -20.36 -5.83
N GLY A 59 15.93 -19.28 -6.61
CA GLY A 59 16.62 -18.04 -6.28
C GLY A 59 15.78 -17.11 -5.41
N GLU A 60 15.92 -15.80 -5.63
CA GLU A 60 15.09 -14.81 -4.94
C GLU A 60 13.60 -15.08 -5.23
N PRO A 61 12.73 -15.04 -4.20
CA PRO A 61 11.31 -15.26 -4.39
C PRO A 61 10.70 -14.26 -5.37
N ALA A 62 9.80 -14.75 -6.22
CA ALA A 62 8.97 -13.89 -7.06
C ALA A 62 8.21 -12.86 -6.20
N ARG A 63 8.37 -11.57 -6.53
CA ARG A 63 7.78 -10.45 -5.78
C ARG A 63 6.76 -9.68 -6.61
N TYR A 64 5.62 -9.36 -5.99
CA TYR A 64 4.68 -8.37 -6.49
C TYR A 64 4.46 -7.27 -5.46
N SER A 65 4.62 -6.02 -5.86
CA SER A 65 4.37 -4.87 -5.01
C SER A 65 3.27 -3.99 -5.62
N LEU A 66 2.25 -3.64 -4.83
CA LEU A 66 1.16 -2.74 -5.24
C LEU A 66 1.04 -1.59 -4.23
N PHE A 67 1.37 -0.39 -4.68
CA PHE A 67 1.22 0.84 -3.91
C PHE A 67 0.19 1.70 -4.61
N THR A 68 -0.98 1.86 -3.98
CA THR A 68 -2.11 2.58 -4.58
C THR A 68 -2.73 3.57 -3.63
N ASN A 69 -3.19 4.71 -4.17
CA ASN A 69 -4.05 5.58 -3.38
C ASN A 69 -5.39 4.88 -3.13
N LYS A 70 -6.09 4.44 -4.19
CA LYS A 70 -7.40 3.79 -4.06
C LYS A 70 -7.41 2.37 -4.61
N LEU A 71 -7.96 1.44 -3.84
CA LEU A 71 -8.22 0.07 -4.27
C LEU A 71 -9.72 -0.13 -4.51
N GLU A 72 -10.08 -0.36 -5.76
CA GLU A 72 -11.46 -0.56 -6.20
C GLU A 72 -11.76 -2.03 -6.39
N VAL A 73 -12.89 -2.48 -5.85
CA VAL A 73 -13.36 -3.86 -5.96
C VAL A 73 -14.74 -3.82 -6.64
N PRO A 74 -14.79 -3.77 -7.98
CA PRO A 74 -16.04 -3.64 -8.71
C PRO A 74 -16.82 -4.95 -8.63
N GLY A 75 -17.85 -4.96 -7.78
CA GLY A 75 -18.75 -6.10 -7.63
C GLY A 75 -18.05 -7.33 -7.07
N THR A 76 -17.99 -7.45 -5.74
CA THR A 76 -17.73 -8.77 -5.16
C THR A 76 -18.90 -9.69 -5.53
N PRO A 77 -18.65 -10.88 -6.11
CA PRO A 77 -19.65 -11.94 -6.10
C PRO A 77 -20.15 -12.08 -4.67
N SER A 78 -21.43 -12.30 -4.43
CA SER A 78 -21.98 -12.42 -3.07
C SER A 78 -21.16 -13.45 -2.25
N GLY A 79 -20.32 -12.97 -1.32
CA GLY A 79 -19.41 -13.81 -0.51
C GLY A 79 -18.06 -14.17 -1.15
N GLY A 80 -17.74 -13.66 -2.35
CA GLY A 80 -16.47 -13.88 -3.05
C GLY A 80 -15.34 -12.99 -2.56
N LYS A 81 -14.12 -13.56 -2.51
CA LYS A 81 -12.89 -12.82 -2.22
C LYS A 81 -12.22 -12.36 -3.51
N VAL A 82 -11.53 -11.22 -3.47
CA VAL A 82 -10.65 -10.73 -4.54
C VAL A 82 -9.24 -10.60 -3.98
N GLY A 83 -8.20 -10.75 -4.79
CA GLY A 83 -6.89 -10.94 -4.17
C GLY A 83 -5.69 -11.06 -5.06
N LEU A 84 -4.55 -11.28 -4.42
CA LEU A 84 -3.26 -11.54 -5.04
C LEU A 84 -2.67 -12.82 -4.43
N SER A 85 -2.20 -13.75 -5.25
CA SER A 85 -1.64 -15.02 -4.80
C SER A 85 -0.34 -15.32 -5.54
N ILE A 86 0.76 -15.54 -4.79
CA ILE A 86 2.05 -15.99 -5.34
C ILE A 86 2.48 -17.26 -4.59
N ASN A 87 1.93 -18.39 -5.02
CA ASN A 87 2.21 -19.67 -4.37
C ASN A 87 3.47 -20.32 -4.96
N GLY A 88 4.15 -21.14 -4.18
CA GLY A 88 5.20 -22.02 -4.68
C GLY A 88 4.65 -23.02 -5.71
N ASP A 89 5.50 -23.38 -6.67
CA ASP A 89 5.25 -24.55 -7.51
C ASP A 89 5.34 -25.84 -6.70
N ALA A 90 4.46 -26.78 -7.02
CA ALA A 90 4.50 -28.11 -6.44
C ALA A 90 5.71 -28.88 -6.98
N GLY A 91 6.26 -29.74 -6.14
CA GLY A 91 7.26 -30.70 -6.55
C GLY A 91 6.72 -31.65 -7.61
N ASN A 92 7.61 -32.13 -8.45
CA ASN A 92 7.34 -33.09 -9.52
C ASN A 92 8.44 -34.18 -9.56
N ALA A 93 8.39 -35.04 -10.57
CA ALA A 93 9.33 -36.16 -10.70
C ALA A 93 10.79 -35.73 -10.83
N ASP A 94 11.06 -34.58 -11.47
CA ASP A 94 12.40 -34.04 -11.71
C ASP A 94 12.87 -33.16 -10.53
N HIS A 95 11.93 -32.57 -9.79
CA HIS A 95 12.21 -31.73 -8.63
C HIS A 95 11.20 -32.03 -7.52
N ARG A 96 11.55 -32.96 -6.62
CA ARG A 96 10.57 -33.52 -5.67
C ARG A 96 10.05 -32.51 -4.66
N ASP A 97 10.86 -31.57 -4.23
CA ASP A 97 10.47 -30.63 -3.19
C ASP A 97 9.57 -29.52 -3.76
N GLY A 98 8.57 -29.12 -2.98
CA GLY A 98 7.77 -27.94 -3.26
C GLY A 98 8.61 -26.67 -3.14
N ARG A 99 8.32 -25.68 -3.98
CA ARG A 99 8.99 -24.38 -3.98
C ARG A 99 8.41 -23.48 -2.88
N ARG A 100 9.21 -22.53 -2.42
CA ARG A 100 8.77 -21.50 -1.47
C ARG A 100 7.70 -20.58 -2.09
N GLY A 101 6.76 -20.08 -1.28
CA GLY A 101 5.86 -18.99 -1.66
C GLY A 101 6.60 -17.68 -2.01
N GLY A 102 5.94 -16.79 -2.75
CA GLY A 102 6.50 -15.50 -3.18
C GLY A 102 6.39 -14.39 -2.14
N GLU A 103 6.57 -13.15 -2.59
CA GLU A 103 6.50 -11.95 -1.74
C GLU A 103 5.45 -10.96 -2.25
N LEU A 104 4.53 -10.57 -1.37
CA LEU A 104 3.53 -9.54 -1.62
C LEU A 104 3.82 -8.31 -0.73
N GLU A 105 3.93 -7.14 -1.35
CA GLU A 105 4.02 -5.86 -0.64
C GLU A 105 2.87 -4.95 -1.09
N LEU A 106 2.01 -4.52 -0.17
CA LEU A 106 0.86 -3.68 -0.49
C LEU A 106 0.87 -2.40 0.34
N PHE A 107 0.51 -1.29 -0.29
CA PHE A 107 0.11 -0.06 0.36
C PHE A 107 -1.20 0.43 -0.25
N VAL A 108 -2.20 0.71 0.61
CA VAL A 108 -3.47 1.31 0.19
C VAL A 108 -3.75 2.53 1.06
N GLU A 109 -3.76 3.73 0.47
CA GLU A 109 -3.97 4.98 1.22
C GLU A 109 -5.42 5.23 1.61
N ASP A 110 -6.33 4.82 0.73
CA ASP A 110 -7.76 4.90 0.91
C ASP A 110 -8.30 3.47 0.88
N LEU A 111 -8.35 2.85 2.06
CA LEU A 111 -8.90 1.51 2.24
C LEU A 111 -10.16 1.53 3.11
N PRO A 112 -11.36 1.49 2.50
CA PRO A 112 -12.61 1.30 3.22
C PRO A 112 -12.70 -0.10 3.85
N LEU A 113 -13.38 -0.21 5.00
CA LEU A 113 -13.59 -1.50 5.69
C LEU A 113 -14.26 -2.55 4.79
N LYS A 114 -15.25 -2.15 3.99
CA LYS A 114 -15.92 -3.04 3.03
C LYS A 114 -14.95 -3.63 2.00
N THR A 115 -13.96 -2.85 1.57
CA THR A 115 -12.92 -3.34 0.66
C THR A 115 -11.98 -4.28 1.41
N ALA A 116 -11.54 -3.90 2.62
CA ALA A 116 -10.64 -4.71 3.45
C ALA A 116 -11.20 -6.12 3.75
N SER A 117 -12.50 -6.25 4.00
CA SER A 117 -13.15 -7.53 4.29
C SER A 117 -13.30 -8.45 3.08
N CYS A 118 -13.06 -7.95 1.86
CA CYS A 118 -13.14 -8.72 0.62
C CYS A 118 -11.77 -9.14 0.06
N ILE A 119 -10.68 -8.61 0.63
CA ILE A 119 -9.31 -8.89 0.15
C ILE A 119 -8.89 -10.30 0.59
N PHE A 120 -8.10 -10.95 -0.26
CA PHE A 120 -7.37 -12.18 0.01
C PHE A 120 -5.94 -12.04 -0.51
N LEU A 121 -4.95 -12.35 0.32
CA LEU A 121 -3.55 -12.29 -0.05
C LEU A 121 -2.91 -13.62 0.31
N GLU A 122 -2.24 -14.25 -0.66
CA GLU A 122 -1.68 -15.57 -0.45
C GLU A 122 -0.24 -15.65 -0.93
N ALA A 123 0.62 -16.25 -0.12
CA ALA A 123 1.95 -16.64 -0.51
C ALA A 123 2.29 -17.99 0.14
N SER A 124 1.60 -19.04 -0.26
CA SER A 124 1.75 -20.39 0.31
C SER A 124 2.88 -21.16 -0.38
N GLY A 125 3.53 -22.07 0.35
CA GLY A 125 4.50 -23.01 -0.22
C GLY A 125 3.86 -24.06 -1.14
N GLY A 126 4.64 -24.57 -2.09
CA GLY A 126 4.23 -25.65 -2.98
C GLY A 126 4.20 -27.01 -2.26
N ALA A 127 3.31 -27.91 -2.66
CA ALA A 127 3.28 -29.26 -2.10
C ALA A 127 4.51 -30.07 -2.54
N GLY A 128 5.00 -30.96 -1.68
CA GLY A 128 6.00 -31.95 -2.04
C GLY A 128 5.43 -33.01 -3.00
N PHE A 129 6.28 -33.53 -3.87
CA PHE A 129 5.92 -34.54 -4.85
C PHE A 129 5.53 -35.86 -4.18
N GLN A 130 4.44 -36.48 -4.65
CA GLN A 130 4.04 -37.81 -4.23
C GLN A 130 4.26 -38.80 -5.39
N PRO A 131 5.32 -39.65 -5.34
CA PRO A 131 5.54 -40.67 -6.35
C PRO A 131 4.42 -41.71 -6.38
N SER A 132 4.14 -42.24 -7.57
CA SER A 132 3.22 -43.38 -7.73
C SER A 132 3.83 -44.65 -7.14
N ALA A 133 3.00 -45.49 -6.53
CA ALA A 133 3.40 -46.82 -6.05
C ALA A 133 3.94 -47.69 -7.20
N LYS A 134 4.99 -48.46 -6.93
CA LYS A 134 5.54 -49.43 -7.88
C LYS A 134 5.66 -50.80 -7.21
N LEU A 135 5.03 -51.81 -7.82
CA LEU A 135 4.93 -53.16 -7.27
C LEU A 135 6.25 -53.96 -7.29
N GLU A 136 7.24 -53.59 -8.10
CA GLU A 136 8.45 -54.43 -8.32
C GLU A 136 9.79 -53.73 -8.00
N GLU A 137 9.77 -52.56 -7.36
CA GLU A 137 10.98 -51.78 -7.01
C GLU A 137 10.98 -51.36 -5.52
N GLU A 138 12.10 -50.82 -5.04
CA GLU A 138 12.13 -50.05 -3.78
C GLU A 138 11.22 -48.81 -3.92
N GLY A 139 10.50 -48.49 -2.85
CA GLY A 139 9.66 -47.31 -2.77
C GLY A 139 10.49 -46.04 -2.93
N ARG A 140 9.95 -45.07 -3.67
CA ARG A 140 10.57 -43.74 -3.84
C ARG A 140 10.10 -42.80 -2.74
N ASP A 141 11.03 -42.05 -2.18
CA ASP A 141 10.74 -40.99 -1.20
C ASP A 141 9.86 -39.89 -1.79
N GLY A 142 8.94 -39.41 -0.94
CA GLY A 142 8.17 -38.21 -1.19
C GLY A 142 9.03 -36.95 -1.07
N GLY A 143 8.58 -35.88 -1.71
CA GLY A 143 9.22 -34.57 -1.61
C GLY A 143 8.80 -33.79 -0.37
N LYS A 144 9.63 -32.85 0.07
CA LYS A 144 9.29 -31.90 1.12
C LYS A 144 8.31 -30.85 0.61
N GLY A 145 7.43 -30.35 1.47
CA GLY A 145 6.67 -29.15 1.20
C GLY A 145 7.56 -27.91 1.18
N GLY A 146 7.25 -26.95 0.30
CA GLY A 146 7.96 -25.68 0.26
C GLY A 146 7.55 -24.76 1.40
N ASP A 147 8.44 -23.88 1.84
CA ASP A 147 8.12 -22.90 2.88
C ASP A 147 7.10 -21.84 2.37
N GLY A 148 6.36 -21.24 3.30
CA GLY A 148 5.55 -20.06 3.03
C GLY A 148 6.39 -18.85 2.59
N GLY A 149 5.73 -17.95 1.90
CA GLY A 149 6.28 -16.69 1.42
C GLY A 149 6.18 -15.56 2.45
N SER A 150 6.04 -14.33 1.98
CA SER A 150 5.78 -13.18 2.87
C SER A 150 4.74 -12.24 2.31
N VAL A 151 3.86 -11.76 3.18
CA VAL A 151 2.89 -10.70 2.84
C VAL A 151 3.07 -9.54 3.81
N LYS A 152 3.31 -8.35 3.27
CA LYS A 152 3.40 -7.10 4.01
C LYS A 152 2.36 -6.13 3.50
N MET A 153 1.47 -5.66 4.37
CA MET A 153 0.43 -4.72 4.02
C MET A 153 0.52 -3.48 4.92
N ILE A 154 0.65 -2.32 4.29
CA ILE A 154 0.47 -1.03 4.91
C ILE A 154 -0.89 -0.48 4.46
N TYR A 155 -1.67 0.06 5.37
CA TYR A 155 -2.90 0.77 5.01
C TYR A 155 -2.98 2.10 5.73
N SER A 156 -3.58 3.08 5.07
CA SER A 156 -4.05 4.28 5.74
C SER A 156 -5.56 4.16 5.94
N PRO A 157 -6.07 4.29 7.17
CA PRO A 157 -7.50 4.32 7.38
C PRO A 157 -8.06 5.55 6.65
N PHE A 158 -9.09 5.32 5.83
CA PHE A 158 -9.80 6.33 5.02
C PHE A 158 -10.22 7.60 5.79
N VAL A 159 -10.26 7.50 7.11
CA VAL A 159 -10.81 8.51 8.00
C VAL A 159 -9.85 9.67 8.27
N SER A 160 -8.69 9.78 7.62
CA SER A 160 -7.66 10.78 7.98
C SER A 160 -8.20 12.23 8.04
N GLN A 161 -9.03 12.67 7.09
CA GLN A 161 -9.58 14.03 7.08
C GLN A 161 -10.78 14.20 8.03
N ALA A 162 -11.71 13.24 8.06
CA ALA A 162 -12.86 13.26 8.96
C ALA A 162 -12.44 13.13 10.43
N SER A 163 -11.52 12.21 10.73
CA SER A 163 -10.88 12.08 12.03
C SER A 163 -10.08 13.32 12.36
N ALA A 164 -9.28 13.91 11.45
CA ALA A 164 -8.56 15.13 11.76
C ALA A 164 -9.50 16.29 12.14
N VAL A 165 -10.63 16.46 11.44
CA VAL A 165 -11.66 17.45 11.79
C VAL A 165 -12.26 17.14 13.16
N VAL A 166 -12.62 15.88 13.42
CA VAL A 166 -13.23 15.46 14.69
C VAL A 166 -12.25 15.58 15.86
N GLU A 167 -11.00 15.16 15.71
CA GLU A 167 -9.94 15.26 16.71
C GLU A 167 -9.57 16.72 16.99
N LYS A 168 -9.44 17.55 15.95
CA LYS A 168 -9.25 19.00 16.12
C LYS A 168 -10.41 19.61 16.90
N PHE A 169 -11.65 19.31 16.50
CA PHE A 169 -12.82 19.83 17.21
C PHE A 169 -12.88 19.33 18.65
N LEU A 170 -12.53 18.06 18.90
CA LEU A 170 -12.45 17.50 20.24
C LEU A 170 -11.39 18.23 21.08
N ALA A 171 -10.19 18.43 20.54
CA ALA A 171 -9.11 19.17 21.19
C ALA A 171 -9.54 20.61 21.51
N ASP A 172 -10.16 21.29 20.55
CA ASP A 172 -10.71 22.63 20.73
C ASP A 172 -11.83 22.68 21.80
N LEU A 173 -12.63 21.63 21.94
CA LEU A 173 -13.65 21.53 23.00
C LEU A 173 -13.02 21.38 24.39
N TYR A 174 -11.79 20.87 24.49
CA TYR A 174 -11.00 20.85 25.72
C TYR A 174 -10.19 22.13 25.95
N ASP A 175 -10.01 22.97 24.94
CA ASP A 175 -9.35 24.27 25.10
C ASP A 175 -10.20 25.21 25.97
N ALA A 176 -9.61 25.66 27.08
CA ALA A 176 -10.20 26.59 28.03
C ALA A 176 -10.28 28.03 27.49
N GLN A 177 -9.43 28.38 26.51
CA GLN A 177 -9.38 29.72 25.93
C GLN A 177 -10.50 29.96 24.90
N LYS A 178 -11.05 28.90 24.31
CA LYS A 178 -12.14 29.00 23.34
C LYS A 178 -13.50 29.17 24.01
N LYS A 179 -14.17 30.29 23.71
CA LYS A 179 -15.52 30.62 24.22
C LYS A 179 -16.61 29.89 23.44
N TRP A 180 -17.44 29.13 24.14
CA TRP A 180 -18.63 28.50 23.54
C TRP A 180 -19.83 29.47 23.49
N PRO A 181 -20.64 29.48 22.42
CA PRO A 181 -20.45 28.77 21.14
C PRO A 181 -19.69 29.60 20.09
N SER A 182 -19.42 30.89 20.33
CA SER A 182 -18.92 31.82 19.30
C SER A 182 -17.54 31.44 18.74
N GLY A 183 -16.66 30.83 19.54
CA GLY A 183 -15.32 30.39 19.12
C GLY A 183 -15.29 29.07 18.34
N PHE A 184 -16.45 28.46 18.06
CA PHE A 184 -16.56 27.12 17.43
C PHE A 184 -17.36 27.13 16.12
N GLN A 185 -17.56 28.31 15.52
CA GLN A 185 -18.35 28.46 14.29
C GLN A 185 -17.77 27.69 13.11
N GLU A 186 -16.44 27.67 13.00
CA GLU A 186 -15.71 26.97 11.94
C GLU A 186 -15.66 25.47 12.21
N ASP A 187 -15.38 25.07 13.45
CA ASP A 187 -15.33 23.66 13.84
C ASP A 187 -16.68 22.95 13.62
N ALA A 188 -17.78 23.62 13.99
CA ALA A 188 -19.13 23.10 13.74
C ALA A 188 -19.48 23.03 12.24
N ALA A 189 -19.01 23.98 11.43
CA ALA A 189 -19.20 23.96 9.98
C ALA A 189 -18.39 22.83 9.32
N ALA A 190 -17.14 22.65 9.76
CA ALA A 190 -16.27 21.58 9.29
C ALA A 190 -16.85 20.21 9.64
N LEU A 191 -17.36 20.03 10.86
CA LEU A 191 -18.01 18.79 11.28
C LEU A 191 -19.30 18.51 10.47
N GLU A 192 -20.14 19.52 10.24
CA GLU A 192 -21.33 19.39 9.41
C GLU A 192 -20.97 18.93 7.99
N LYS A 193 -19.92 19.52 7.39
CA LYS A 193 -19.43 19.12 6.07
C LYS A 193 -18.95 17.67 6.05
N VAL A 194 -18.22 17.24 7.09
CA VAL A 194 -17.78 15.86 7.24
C VAL A 194 -18.98 14.93 7.37
N LEU A 195 -19.98 15.26 8.18
CA LEU A 195 -21.15 14.40 8.43
C LEU A 195 -22.15 14.35 7.25
N ALA A 196 -22.05 15.28 6.30
CA ALA A 196 -22.84 15.33 5.08
C ALA A 196 -22.24 14.49 3.94
N ASP A 197 -20.96 14.11 4.04
CA ASP A 197 -20.31 13.24 3.06
C ASP A 197 -20.76 11.79 3.27
N ALA A 198 -21.41 11.21 2.26
CA ALA A 198 -21.92 9.85 2.32
C ALA A 198 -20.80 8.78 2.44
N SER A 199 -19.55 9.15 2.09
CA SER A 199 -18.40 8.26 2.18
C SER A 199 -17.78 8.22 3.58
N THR A 200 -17.88 9.30 4.35
CA THR A 200 -17.26 9.47 5.68
C THR A 200 -18.12 8.92 6.81
N GLY A 201 -19.28 8.33 6.54
CA GLY A 201 -20.22 7.95 7.59
C GLY A 201 -19.87 6.61 8.23
N PRO A 202 -19.32 6.56 9.45
CA PRO A 202 -19.69 5.49 10.34
C PRO A 202 -21.22 5.42 10.40
N HIS A 203 -21.76 4.21 10.52
CA HIS A 203 -23.10 3.99 11.06
C HIS A 203 -23.16 4.33 12.56
N VAL A 204 -22.46 5.39 13.00
CA VAL A 204 -22.48 5.85 14.38
C VAL A 204 -23.81 6.54 14.59
N PRO A 205 -24.63 6.06 15.52
CA PRO A 205 -25.90 6.69 15.86
C PRO A 205 -25.62 8.03 16.54
N LEU A 206 -25.55 9.09 15.73
CA LEU A 206 -25.46 10.46 16.20
C LEU A 206 -26.86 11.07 16.37
N PRO A 207 -27.12 11.81 17.45
CA PRO A 207 -28.33 12.61 17.57
C PRO A 207 -28.51 13.60 16.40
N SER A 208 -29.75 13.89 16.02
CA SER A 208 -30.05 14.79 14.90
C SER A 208 -29.44 16.19 15.02
N PHE A 209 -29.30 16.71 16.25
CA PHE A 209 -28.68 18.01 16.47
C PHE A 209 -27.20 18.07 16.05
N MET A 210 -26.48 16.93 16.04
CA MET A 210 -25.08 16.87 15.60
C MET A 210 -24.93 16.99 14.09
N ARG A 211 -26.02 16.85 13.32
CA ARG A 211 -25.98 16.86 11.85
C ARG A 211 -25.89 18.26 11.24
N THR A 212 -26.15 19.30 12.02
CA THR A 212 -26.12 20.68 11.52
C THR A 212 -25.30 21.59 12.41
N LYS A 213 -24.63 22.57 11.80
CA LYS A 213 -23.90 23.61 12.54
C LYS A 213 -24.78 24.29 13.59
N SER A 214 -26.01 24.65 13.20
CA SER A 214 -26.96 25.29 14.12
C SER A 214 -27.32 24.37 15.30
N GLY A 215 -27.57 23.08 15.05
CA GLY A 215 -27.89 22.12 16.10
C GLY A 215 -26.74 21.91 17.09
N ILE A 216 -25.51 21.83 16.58
CA ILE A 216 -24.29 21.73 17.39
C ILE A 216 -24.17 22.96 18.31
N LEU A 217 -24.22 24.17 17.74
CA LEU A 217 -23.94 25.42 18.47
C LEU A 217 -25.06 25.84 19.44
N LYS A 218 -26.30 25.40 19.21
CA LYS A 218 -27.42 25.60 20.15
C LYS A 218 -27.40 24.63 21.34
N SER A 219 -26.62 23.55 21.23
CA SER A 219 -26.51 22.53 22.28
C SER A 219 -25.51 22.92 23.37
N LYS A 220 -25.56 22.23 24.52
CA LYS A 220 -24.60 22.47 25.62
C LYS A 220 -23.21 21.94 25.22
N LYS A 221 -22.13 22.72 25.47
CA LYS A 221 -20.73 22.33 25.17
C LYS A 221 -20.39 20.92 25.63
N VAL A 222 -20.79 20.55 26.86
CA VAL A 222 -20.54 19.22 27.44
C VAL A 222 -21.21 18.10 26.64
N VAL A 223 -22.46 18.31 26.20
CA VAL A 223 -23.21 17.33 25.41
C VAL A 223 -22.55 17.15 24.03
N VAL A 224 -22.17 18.25 23.38
CA VAL A 224 -21.44 18.20 22.10
C VAL A 224 -20.12 17.47 22.26
N ARG A 225 -19.34 17.80 23.29
CA ARG A 225 -18.06 17.14 23.58
C ARG A 225 -18.21 15.63 23.75
N ASP A 226 -19.22 15.17 24.47
CA ASP A 226 -19.43 13.72 24.65
C ASP A 226 -19.79 13.04 23.33
N GLN A 227 -20.57 13.69 22.45
CA GLN A 227 -20.87 13.14 21.13
C GLN A 227 -19.67 13.18 20.19
N VAL A 228 -18.89 14.27 20.17
CA VAL A 228 -17.65 14.37 19.39
C VAL A 228 -16.63 13.35 19.87
N LYS A 229 -16.53 13.08 21.18
CA LYS A 229 -15.69 12.01 21.73
C LYS A 229 -16.12 10.62 21.26
N LYS A 230 -17.43 10.32 21.25
CA LYS A 230 -17.95 9.05 20.72
C LYS A 230 -17.69 8.92 19.22
N LEU A 231 -17.85 10.01 18.48
CA LEU A 231 -17.55 10.05 17.05
C LEU A 231 -16.05 9.83 16.80
N SER A 232 -15.18 10.50 17.55
CA SER A 232 -13.72 10.28 17.55
C SER A 232 -13.42 8.80 17.80
N LEU A 233 -13.94 8.21 18.88
CA LEU A 233 -13.72 6.80 19.19
C LEU A 233 -14.21 5.85 18.10
N ALA A 234 -15.31 6.13 17.43
CA ALA A 234 -15.81 5.29 16.37
C ALA A 234 -15.01 5.46 15.06
N LEU A 235 -14.61 6.69 14.74
CA LEU A 235 -13.74 6.99 13.61
C LEU A 235 -12.34 6.39 13.81
N SER A 236 -11.82 6.40 15.04
CA SER A 236 -10.48 5.95 15.42
C SER A 236 -10.41 4.45 15.77
N GLY A 237 -11.43 3.90 16.42
CA GLY A 237 -11.39 2.57 17.06
C GLY A 237 -12.09 1.45 16.27
N GLU A 238 -13.32 1.67 15.80
CA GLU A 238 -14.08 0.63 15.10
C GLU A 238 -13.59 0.43 13.66
N SER A 239 -13.18 1.49 12.97
CA SER A 239 -12.69 1.41 11.60
C SER A 239 -11.30 0.78 11.53
N HIS A 240 -10.36 1.26 12.36
CA HIS A 240 -8.97 0.82 12.31
C HIS A 240 -8.80 -0.62 12.81
N GLY A 241 -9.36 -0.96 13.98
CA GLY A 241 -9.28 -2.31 14.53
C GLY A 241 -9.95 -3.35 13.63
N SER A 242 -11.10 -3.02 13.04
CA SER A 242 -11.81 -3.92 12.12
C SER A 242 -11.08 -4.07 10.79
N ILE A 243 -10.50 -2.98 10.24
CA ILE A 243 -9.66 -3.07 9.04
C ILE A 243 -8.44 -3.93 9.35
N PHE A 244 -7.73 -3.68 10.44
CA PHE A 244 -6.56 -4.46 10.86
C PHE A 244 -6.91 -5.95 10.98
N ALA A 245 -7.99 -6.28 11.70
CA ALA A 245 -8.43 -7.66 11.88
C ALA A 245 -8.82 -8.31 10.55
N SER A 246 -9.56 -7.60 9.69
CA SER A 246 -9.96 -8.09 8.36
C SER A 246 -8.75 -8.38 7.49
N LEU A 247 -7.78 -7.46 7.45
CA LEU A 247 -6.54 -7.64 6.69
C LEU A 247 -5.67 -8.75 7.27
N THR A 248 -5.66 -8.90 8.60
CA THR A 248 -4.92 -9.97 9.24
C THR A 248 -5.49 -11.34 8.86
N GLN A 249 -6.82 -11.47 8.83
CA GLN A 249 -7.50 -12.70 8.40
C GLN A 249 -7.48 -12.93 6.88
N ALA A 250 -7.23 -11.89 6.09
CA ALA A 250 -7.15 -11.96 4.64
C ALA A 250 -5.85 -12.61 4.14
N ILE A 251 -4.82 -12.70 4.98
CA ILE A 251 -3.48 -13.15 4.60
C ILE A 251 -3.29 -14.64 4.93
N ALA A 252 -2.84 -15.40 3.94
CA ALA A 252 -2.44 -16.80 4.07
C ALA A 252 -0.99 -17.00 3.60
N VAL A 253 -0.14 -17.53 4.48
CA VAL A 253 1.31 -17.72 4.22
C VAL A 253 1.76 -19.13 4.63
N HIS A 254 0.92 -20.13 4.39
CA HIS A 254 1.17 -21.48 4.90
C HIS A 254 2.35 -22.18 4.23
N GLY A 255 3.01 -23.05 4.98
CA GLY A 255 3.90 -24.05 4.38
C GLY A 255 3.14 -25.02 3.48
N GLY A 256 3.83 -25.54 2.47
CA GLY A 256 3.30 -26.56 1.59
C GLY A 256 3.19 -27.92 2.29
N ASN A 257 2.23 -28.73 1.85
CA ASN A 257 2.08 -30.10 2.37
C ASN A 257 3.28 -30.97 1.98
N ARG A 258 3.61 -31.94 2.84
CA ARG A 258 4.57 -32.99 2.49
C ARG A 258 4.06 -33.90 1.37
N GLY A 259 4.98 -34.45 0.58
CA GLY A 259 4.71 -35.58 -0.29
C GLY A 259 4.86 -36.90 0.47
N PHE A 260 3.99 -37.86 0.19
CA PHE A 260 4.07 -39.20 0.80
C PHE A 260 5.03 -40.09 0.02
N GLY A 261 5.82 -40.89 0.72
CA GLY A 261 6.63 -41.93 0.12
C GLY A 261 5.76 -42.97 -0.59
N SER A 262 6.28 -43.55 -1.67
CA SER A 262 5.59 -44.64 -2.37
C SER A 262 5.92 -45.99 -1.75
N HIS A 263 4.95 -46.90 -1.78
CA HIS A 263 5.19 -48.28 -1.37
C HIS A 263 6.03 -49.03 -2.39
N GLY A 264 6.97 -49.84 -1.90
CA GLY A 264 7.79 -50.75 -2.70
C GLY A 264 7.73 -52.16 -2.16
N SER A 265 8.00 -53.16 -3.01
CA SER A 265 7.98 -54.57 -2.60
C SER A 265 9.14 -54.96 -1.69
N LYS A 266 10.22 -54.16 -1.66
CA LYS A 266 11.41 -54.38 -0.83
C LYS A 266 11.46 -53.47 0.39
N SER A 267 11.11 -52.20 0.20
CA SER A 267 11.03 -51.16 1.22
C SER A 267 10.09 -50.06 0.76
N ASP A 268 9.49 -49.36 1.72
CA ASP A 268 8.72 -48.14 1.44
C ASP A 268 9.67 -46.93 1.37
N GLY A 269 9.30 -45.96 0.53
CA GLY A 269 9.96 -44.66 0.50
C GLY A 269 9.60 -43.83 1.74
N ALA A 270 10.49 -42.94 2.16
CA ALA A 270 10.22 -42.02 3.26
C ALA A 270 9.23 -40.93 2.84
N ASP A 271 8.40 -40.49 3.78
CA ASP A 271 7.60 -39.27 3.64
C ASP A 271 8.52 -38.03 3.67
N GLY A 272 8.13 -36.99 2.95
CA GLY A 272 8.73 -35.67 3.09
C GLY A 272 8.30 -34.96 4.37
N GLU A 273 8.91 -33.81 4.64
CA GLU A 273 8.49 -32.92 5.72
C GLU A 273 7.56 -31.81 5.19
N PRO A 274 6.57 -31.34 5.96
CA PRO A 274 5.80 -30.17 5.58
C PRO A 274 6.70 -28.91 5.60
N GLY A 275 6.38 -27.95 4.73
CA GLY A 275 7.04 -26.65 4.74
C GLY A 275 6.69 -25.84 5.99
N LYS A 276 7.53 -24.86 6.31
CA LYS A 276 7.26 -23.92 7.42
C LYS A 276 6.32 -22.81 6.96
N ASP A 277 5.52 -22.29 7.88
CA ASP A 277 4.75 -21.08 7.63
C ASP A 277 5.67 -19.88 7.39
N GLY A 278 5.20 -19.00 6.52
CA GLY A 278 5.85 -17.77 6.11
C GLY A 278 5.60 -16.62 7.09
N THR A 279 5.71 -15.39 6.59
CA THR A 279 5.60 -14.19 7.43
C THR A 279 4.49 -13.25 6.97
N GLN A 280 3.81 -12.66 7.94
CA GLN A 280 2.73 -11.71 7.74
C GLN A 280 3.00 -10.44 8.55
N VAL A 281 2.84 -9.29 7.91
CA VAL A 281 2.92 -7.97 8.55
C VAL A 281 1.77 -7.11 8.07
N VAL A 282 0.98 -6.58 9.01
CA VAL A 282 -0.04 -5.55 8.75
C VAL A 282 0.31 -4.35 9.61
N LYS A 283 0.45 -3.17 8.99
CA LYS A 283 0.82 -1.92 9.66
C LYS A 283 -0.07 -0.78 9.20
N SER A 284 -0.29 0.20 10.07
CA SER A 284 -1.08 1.37 9.71
C SER A 284 -0.25 2.64 9.67
N THR A 285 -0.54 3.52 8.70
CA THR A 285 0.07 4.85 8.65
C THR A 285 -0.32 5.74 9.82
N ALA A 286 -1.40 5.41 10.55
CA ALA A 286 -1.78 6.11 11.76
C ALA A 286 -0.77 5.94 12.91
N ILE A 287 0.11 4.92 12.83
CA ILE A 287 1.10 4.61 13.86
C ILE A 287 2.50 4.81 13.26
N LEU A 288 3.03 6.03 13.36
CA LEU A 288 4.28 6.44 12.73
C LEU A 288 5.47 5.53 13.08
N THR A 289 5.55 5.05 14.32
CA THR A 289 6.62 4.16 14.78
C THR A 289 6.59 2.80 14.07
N GLU A 290 5.41 2.27 13.77
CA GLU A 290 5.28 1.03 12.98
C GLU A 290 5.77 1.25 11.55
N ILE A 291 5.43 2.40 10.95
CA ILE A 291 5.90 2.77 9.62
C ILE A 291 7.41 2.95 9.60
N HIS A 292 8.01 3.59 10.60
CA HIS A 292 9.47 3.71 10.69
C HIS A 292 10.18 2.36 10.82
N ASP A 293 9.54 1.36 11.40
CA ASP A 293 10.03 -0.01 11.53
C ASP A 293 9.67 -0.92 10.32
N THR A 294 9.02 -0.39 9.28
CA THR A 294 8.77 -1.17 8.05
C THR A 294 9.98 -1.14 7.10
N ASP A 295 10.05 -2.10 6.18
CA ASP A 295 10.99 -2.10 5.05
C ASP A 295 10.29 -2.01 3.69
N VAL A 296 8.99 -1.70 3.69
CA VAL A 296 8.16 -1.52 2.51
C VAL A 296 8.34 -0.10 1.97
N CYS A 297 8.90 0.04 0.77
CA CYS A 297 9.14 1.33 0.11
C CYS A 297 7.86 1.88 -0.55
N PHE A 298 6.86 2.28 0.23
CA PHE A 298 5.51 2.58 -0.26
C PHE A 298 5.34 3.91 -1.03
N ALA A 299 6.31 4.83 -0.97
CA ALA A 299 6.25 6.16 -1.59
C ALA A 299 7.40 6.32 -2.61
N HIS A 300 7.11 6.19 -3.90
CA HIS A 300 8.14 6.30 -4.93
C HIS A 300 8.48 7.77 -5.22
N PRO A 301 9.76 8.21 -5.11
CA PRO A 301 10.13 9.62 -5.32
C PRO A 301 9.71 10.18 -6.68
N VAL A 302 9.85 9.39 -7.76
CA VAL A 302 9.43 9.80 -9.11
C VAL A 302 7.92 9.91 -9.23
N GLN A 303 7.14 9.02 -8.61
CA GLN A 303 5.67 9.12 -8.66
C GLN A 303 5.19 10.34 -7.85
N CYS A 304 5.79 10.58 -6.67
CA CYS A 304 5.51 11.78 -5.89
C CYS A 304 5.81 13.06 -6.70
N ARG A 305 6.90 13.06 -7.48
CA ARG A 305 7.21 14.17 -8.40
C ARG A 305 6.16 14.32 -9.50
N MET A 306 5.73 13.23 -10.14
CA MET A 306 4.69 13.25 -11.16
C MET A 306 3.38 13.85 -10.62
N LEU A 307 3.00 13.50 -9.38
CA LEU A 307 1.82 14.07 -8.71
C LEU A 307 1.97 15.58 -8.44
N LEU A 308 3.15 16.03 -8.02
CA LEU A 308 3.43 17.46 -7.85
C LEU A 308 3.35 18.22 -9.19
N ASP A 309 3.87 17.64 -10.27
CA ASP A 309 3.80 18.26 -11.60
C ASP A 309 2.33 18.32 -12.09
N GLN A 310 1.51 17.31 -11.77
CA GLN A 310 0.06 17.32 -12.02
C GLN A 310 -0.67 18.39 -11.20
N VAL A 311 -0.29 18.61 -9.94
CA VAL A 311 -0.80 19.72 -9.13
C VAL A 311 -0.47 21.06 -9.79
N GLY A 312 0.77 21.25 -10.24
CA GLY A 312 1.18 22.46 -10.96
C GLY A 312 0.33 22.70 -12.20
N PHE A 313 0.12 21.65 -13.01
CA PHE A 313 -0.77 21.72 -14.17
C PHE A 313 -2.20 22.14 -13.80
N LEU A 314 -2.80 21.48 -12.81
CA LEU A 314 -4.15 21.78 -12.33
C LEU A 314 -4.29 23.22 -11.79
N TYR A 315 -3.24 23.73 -11.16
CA TYR A 315 -3.18 25.11 -10.69
C TYR A 315 -3.17 26.11 -11.86
N PHE A 316 -2.34 25.86 -12.88
CA PHE A 316 -2.23 26.72 -14.07
C PHE A 316 -3.49 26.72 -14.95
N VAL A 317 -4.19 25.59 -15.08
CA VAL A 317 -5.49 25.52 -15.79
C VAL A 317 -6.52 26.47 -15.12
N GLY A 318 -6.41 26.69 -13.82
CA GLY A 318 -7.04 27.82 -13.13
C GLY A 318 -8.55 27.70 -12.84
N SER A 319 -9.23 26.67 -13.35
CA SER A 319 -10.64 26.44 -13.02
C SER A 319 -10.84 26.10 -11.54
N LEU A 320 -11.99 26.45 -10.95
CA LEU A 320 -12.29 26.12 -9.55
C LEU A 320 -12.22 24.61 -9.30
N LYS A 321 -12.72 23.81 -10.25
CA LYS A 321 -12.66 22.34 -10.20
C LYS A 321 -11.23 21.83 -10.23
N SER A 322 -10.39 22.35 -11.13
CA SER A 322 -8.97 21.96 -11.25
C SER A 322 -8.19 22.32 -9.99
N ARG A 323 -8.40 23.53 -9.44
CA ARG A 323 -7.77 23.94 -8.18
C ARG A 323 -8.18 23.05 -7.01
N ALA A 324 -9.47 22.70 -6.90
CA ALA A 324 -9.95 21.76 -5.88
C ALA A 324 -9.30 20.37 -6.02
N GLN A 325 -9.16 19.87 -7.25
CA GLN A 325 -8.44 18.62 -7.51
C GLN A 325 -6.96 18.72 -7.12
N GLY A 326 -6.30 19.84 -7.43
CA GLY A 326 -4.91 20.09 -7.03
C GLY A 326 -4.71 20.10 -5.52
N VAL A 327 -5.65 20.71 -4.77
CA VAL A 327 -5.64 20.67 -3.30
C VAL A 327 -5.76 19.24 -2.77
N ILE A 328 -6.68 18.44 -3.32
CA ILE A 328 -6.85 17.03 -2.92
C ILE A 328 -5.57 16.23 -3.16
N LEU A 329 -4.89 16.43 -4.30
CA LEU A 329 -3.62 15.76 -4.59
C LEU A 329 -2.50 16.19 -3.63
N LEU A 330 -2.43 17.47 -3.26
CA LEU A 330 -1.47 17.97 -2.28
C LEU A 330 -1.70 17.37 -0.89
N GLU A 331 -2.95 17.33 -0.43
CA GLU A 331 -3.30 16.72 0.86
C GLU A 331 -2.87 15.25 0.91
N ARG A 332 -3.13 14.49 -0.17
CA ARG A 332 -2.69 13.09 -0.28
C ARG A 332 -1.18 12.95 -0.26
N LEU A 333 -0.47 13.75 -1.05
CA LEU A 333 0.98 13.76 -1.07
C LEU A 333 1.58 14.08 0.31
N GLN A 334 0.99 15.05 1.02
CA GLN A 334 1.40 15.39 2.38
C GLN A 334 1.22 14.20 3.32
N GLN A 335 0.08 13.50 3.27
CA GLN A 335 -0.16 12.30 4.07
C GLN A 335 0.80 11.16 3.73
N ARG A 336 1.02 10.89 2.44
CA ARG A 336 1.96 9.87 1.95
C ARG A 336 3.40 10.16 2.40
N LEU A 337 3.78 11.43 2.46
CA LEU A 337 5.13 11.86 2.81
C LEU A 337 5.32 12.19 4.30
N GLU A 338 4.25 12.21 5.09
CA GLU A 338 4.30 12.53 6.52
C GLU A 338 5.36 11.72 7.28
N PRO A 339 5.53 10.41 7.04
CA PRO A 339 6.54 9.64 7.75
C PRO A 339 7.97 10.12 7.52
N PHE A 340 8.21 10.84 6.42
CA PHE A 340 9.50 11.39 5.99
C PHE A 340 9.80 12.79 6.47
N LEU A 341 8.80 13.48 7.02
CA LEU A 341 8.99 14.82 7.56
C LEU A 341 9.59 14.79 8.98
N SER A 342 9.46 13.67 9.67
CA SER A 342 10.04 13.47 11.00
C SER A 342 11.57 13.27 10.94
N LYS A 343 12.29 13.79 11.94
CA LYS A 343 13.74 13.60 12.12
C LYS A 343 14.02 12.78 13.38
N PRO A 344 13.78 11.46 13.36
CA PRO A 344 14.03 10.61 14.52
C PRO A 344 15.53 10.56 14.85
N ALA A 345 15.85 10.45 16.14
CA ALA A 345 17.23 10.42 16.64
C ALA A 345 18.02 9.20 16.15
N VAL A 346 17.32 8.09 15.90
CA VAL A 346 17.89 6.87 15.31
C VAL A 346 17.29 6.71 13.92
N GLU A 347 18.15 6.34 12.98
CA GLU A 347 17.74 6.10 11.61
C GLU A 347 16.65 5.00 11.50
N PRO A 348 15.49 5.29 10.88
CA PRO A 348 14.43 4.31 10.67
C PRO A 348 14.84 3.15 9.77
N LYS A 349 14.26 1.98 10.02
CA LYS A 349 14.42 0.80 9.15
C LYS A 349 13.90 1.07 7.73
N LEU A 350 12.86 1.91 7.62
CA LEU A 350 12.32 2.34 6.34
C LEU A 350 13.36 3.07 5.48
N TRP A 351 14.23 3.89 6.08
CA TRP A 351 15.23 4.69 5.33
C TRP A 351 16.30 3.78 4.74
N LYS A 352 16.77 2.85 5.57
CA LYS A 352 17.68 1.78 5.15
C LYS A 352 17.07 0.94 4.02
N ALA A 353 15.76 0.68 4.07
CA ALA A 353 15.08 -0.07 3.03
C ALA A 353 15.05 0.67 1.68
N TYR A 354 14.82 1.99 1.66
CA TYR A 354 14.89 2.77 0.42
C TYR A 354 16.27 2.71 -0.21
N ARG A 355 17.34 2.90 0.57
CA ARG A 355 18.72 2.81 0.06
C ARG A 355 19.04 1.41 -0.47
N ARG A 356 18.72 0.37 0.30
CA ARG A 356 18.92 -1.03 -0.13
C ARG A 356 18.16 -1.38 -1.41
N ASN A 357 17.01 -0.75 -1.65
CA ASN A 357 16.17 -1.00 -2.82
C ASN A 357 16.37 0.02 -3.96
N ALA A 358 17.33 0.96 -3.87
CA ALA A 358 17.47 2.06 -4.84
C ALA A 358 17.53 1.57 -6.29
N LYS A 359 18.32 0.52 -6.57
CA LYS A 359 18.40 -0.11 -7.91
C LYS A 359 17.07 -0.68 -8.38
N ARG A 360 16.33 -1.40 -7.50
CA ARG A 360 15.00 -1.98 -7.82
C ARG A 360 13.99 -0.88 -8.11
N LEU A 361 14.03 0.20 -7.34
CA LEU A 361 13.19 1.38 -7.50
C LEU A 361 13.65 2.26 -8.67
N CYS A 362 14.72 1.90 -9.38
CA CYS A 362 15.27 2.71 -10.47
C CYS A 362 15.60 4.16 -10.03
N ILE A 363 16.00 4.34 -8.76
CA ILE A 363 16.45 5.60 -8.19
C ILE A 363 17.94 5.74 -8.48
N VAL A 364 18.35 6.85 -9.09
CA VAL A 364 19.76 7.14 -9.35
C VAL A 364 20.43 7.50 -8.02
N GLU A 365 21.38 6.69 -7.57
CA GLU A 365 22.25 7.06 -6.47
C GLU A 365 23.16 8.21 -6.94
N ASN A 366 23.00 9.40 -6.33
CA ASN A 366 24.00 10.44 -6.46
C ASN A 366 25.22 9.95 -5.71
N ASN A 367 26.19 9.36 -6.41
CA ASN A 367 27.51 9.13 -5.84
C ASN A 367 28.01 10.45 -5.23
N PRO A 368 28.54 10.45 -3.99
CA PRO A 368 29.29 11.59 -3.51
C PRO A 368 30.40 11.85 -4.53
N VAL A 369 30.42 13.07 -5.05
CA VAL A 369 31.29 13.52 -6.15
C VAL A 369 32.71 12.99 -5.92
N SER A 370 33.15 12.06 -6.77
CA SER A 370 34.58 11.73 -6.87
C SER A 370 35.32 13.02 -7.25
N PRO A 371 36.41 13.39 -6.55
CA PRO A 371 37.12 14.65 -6.77
C PRO A 371 37.95 14.67 -8.07
N SER A 372 37.69 13.77 -9.03
CA SER A 372 38.37 13.77 -10.32
C SER A 372 37.37 13.89 -11.45
N GLY A 373 37.46 15.01 -12.16
CA GLY A 373 36.64 15.31 -13.32
C GLY A 373 36.83 14.26 -14.41
N SER A 374 35.73 13.59 -14.76
CA SER A 374 35.57 12.90 -16.04
C SER A 374 34.10 12.99 -16.44
N LYS A 375 33.84 13.88 -17.39
CA LYS A 375 32.54 14.11 -18.02
C LYS A 375 32.02 12.81 -18.64
N HIS A 376 31.00 12.17 -18.06
CA HIS A 376 30.05 11.35 -18.82
C HIS A 376 28.62 11.75 -18.41
N ARG A 377 28.02 12.62 -19.23
CA ARG A 377 26.58 12.89 -19.24
C ARG A 377 25.84 11.60 -19.61
N ARG A 378 24.90 11.15 -18.79
CA ARG A 378 23.70 10.31 -19.09
C ARG A 378 22.99 10.07 -17.75
N ALA A 379 21.71 10.32 -17.50
CA ALA A 379 20.59 10.74 -18.33
C ALA A 379 19.94 11.99 -17.69
N ARG A 380 19.77 13.05 -18.49
CA ARG A 380 18.92 14.19 -18.11
C ARG A 380 17.48 13.78 -18.34
N GLY A 381 16.62 14.11 -17.37
CA GLY A 381 15.19 14.16 -17.57
C GLY A 381 14.86 14.96 -18.83
N VAL A 382 13.81 14.50 -19.51
CA VAL A 382 13.23 15.17 -20.66
C VAL A 382 12.76 16.56 -20.20
N VAL A 383 13.52 17.58 -20.59
CA VAL A 383 13.13 18.99 -20.52
C VAL A 383 13.35 19.60 -21.91
N SER A 384 12.25 20.04 -22.50
CA SER A 384 12.14 21.05 -23.55
C SER A 384 10.75 21.65 -23.39
N ASN A 385 10.48 22.95 -23.32
CA ASN A 385 11.25 24.19 -23.39
C ASN A 385 10.63 25.16 -22.37
N GLY A 386 11.42 26.13 -21.94
CA GLY A 386 11.17 26.91 -20.72
C GLY A 386 10.02 27.91 -20.75
N PHE A 387 9.60 28.28 -19.54
CA PHE A 387 9.25 29.64 -19.13
C PHE A 387 9.53 29.76 -17.63
N VAL A 388 10.20 30.86 -17.26
CA VAL A 388 10.66 31.19 -15.91
C VAL A 388 9.50 31.74 -15.09
N VAL A 389 9.27 31.21 -13.88
CA VAL A 389 8.68 31.96 -12.77
C VAL A 389 9.40 31.56 -11.49
N GLU A 390 10.18 32.48 -10.94
CA GLU A 390 10.72 32.44 -9.58
C GLU A 390 9.58 32.49 -8.57
N GLN A 391 9.26 31.36 -7.92
CA GLN A 391 8.78 31.24 -6.54
C GLN A 391 8.42 29.77 -6.26
N GLU A 392 9.42 28.88 -6.16
CA GLU A 392 9.15 27.46 -5.88
C GLU A 392 10.35 26.69 -5.27
N HIS A 393 11.26 27.41 -4.58
CA HIS A 393 12.55 26.84 -4.18
C HIS A 393 12.59 26.18 -2.79
N ALA A 394 11.55 26.25 -1.95
CA ALA A 394 11.63 25.74 -0.57
C ALA A 394 11.24 24.25 -0.41
N TRP A 395 10.30 23.73 -1.21
CA TRP A 395 9.83 22.34 -1.07
C TRP A 395 10.59 21.33 -1.94
N LYS A 396 11.03 21.74 -3.14
CA LYS A 396 11.75 20.88 -4.09
C LYS A 396 13.12 20.44 -3.57
N GLU A 397 13.82 21.28 -2.81
CA GLU A 397 15.11 20.90 -2.22
C GLU A 397 14.97 20.16 -0.89
N THR A 398 13.94 20.42 -0.08
CA THR A 398 13.83 19.81 1.25
C THR A 398 13.53 18.31 1.16
N VAL A 399 12.56 17.91 0.33
CA VAL A 399 12.21 16.49 0.18
C VAL A 399 13.31 15.75 -0.58
N TYR A 400 13.86 16.33 -1.65
CA TYR A 400 14.88 15.69 -2.48
C TYR A 400 16.26 15.60 -1.80
N SER A 401 16.65 16.59 -0.99
CA SER A 401 17.89 16.52 -0.19
C SER A 401 17.76 15.59 1.01
N GLN A 402 16.57 15.48 1.63
CA GLN A 402 16.32 14.52 2.71
C GLN A 402 16.33 13.06 2.23
N PHE A 403 16.02 12.79 0.97
CA PHE A 403 16.14 11.45 0.40
C PHE A 403 17.59 11.04 0.06
N MET A 404 18.52 11.99 -0.07
CA MET A 404 19.86 11.73 -0.65
C MET A 404 21.06 12.16 0.22
N HIS A 405 20.86 12.89 1.32
CA HIS A 405 21.95 13.42 2.16
C HIS A 405 21.88 13.05 3.65
N THR A 406 21.24 11.94 3.99
CA THR A 406 21.39 11.24 5.28
C THR A 406 21.46 9.74 5.04
#